data_AF-A0A453HSY9-F1
#
_entry.id   AF-A0A453HSY9-F1
#
_cell.length_a   1.000
_cell.length_b   1.000
_cell.length_c   1.000
_cell.angle_alpha   90.00
_cell.angle_beta   90.00
_cell.angle_gamma   90.00
#
_symmetry.space_group_name_H-M   'P 1'
#
loop_
_entity.id
_entity.type
_entity.pdbx_description
1 polymer ?
#
loop_
_entity_poly.entity_id
_entity_poly.type
_entity_poly.pdbx_seq_one_letter_code
_entity_poly.pdbx_strand_id
1 'polypeptide(L)'
;SKKNCRRGAFFQHFGEAVQECNGMCDNCVSSIELKDIDATYHTKIIVSLLQEMQQNDQRATLLQLVDKFKTKWKHSGCSNEAVDLKKEEIEQLIVQLILDRVLKEEFQHTAYTTNAYVVLGPLWKPALQGEQTGEAN
;
A
#
# COMPACT_ATOMS: atom_id res chain seq x y z
N SER A 1 9.58 10.66 15.28
CA SER A 1 8.46 11.59 15.05
C SER A 1 8.00 11.41 13.62
N LYS A 2 6.76 10.96 13.38
CA LYS A 2 6.31 10.36 12.09
C LYS A 2 6.18 11.35 10.92
N LYS A 3 6.90 12.47 10.90
CA LYS A 3 7.04 13.32 9.71
C LYS A 3 8.50 13.38 9.32
N ASN A 4 8.90 12.49 8.41
CA ASN A 4 10.22 12.59 7.81
C ASN A 4 10.28 13.89 7.01
N CYS A 5 11.18 14.78 7.39
CA CYS A 5 11.45 16.00 6.66
C CYS A 5 11.78 15.66 5.20
N ARG A 6 11.26 16.45 4.23
CA ARG A 6 11.59 16.26 2.81
C ARG A 6 13.10 16.25 2.57
N ARG A 7 13.82 17.21 3.17
CA ARG A 7 15.30 17.29 3.10
C ARG A 7 15.97 16.09 3.76
N GLY A 8 15.43 15.62 4.89
CA GLY A 8 15.92 14.42 5.57
C GLY A 8 15.88 13.18 4.68
N ALA A 9 14.80 12.99 3.91
CA ALA A 9 14.67 11.87 2.97
C ALA A 9 15.74 11.93 1.86
N PHE A 10 16.04 13.13 1.33
CA PHE A 10 17.12 13.30 0.36
C PHE A 10 18.49 12.99 0.96
N PHE A 11 18.80 13.54 2.14
CA PHE A 11 20.08 13.29 2.80
C PHE A 11 20.32 11.80 3.07
N GLN A 12 19.28 11.09 3.55
CA GLN A 12 19.36 9.65 3.75
C GLN A 12 19.61 8.90 2.43
N HIS A 13 18.93 9.27 1.35
CA HIS A 13 19.11 8.63 0.04
C HIS A 13 20.53 8.83 -0.52
N PHE A 14 21.10 10.03 -0.36
CA PHE A 14 22.44 10.37 -0.86
C PHE A 14 23.56 10.06 0.14
N GLY A 15 23.24 9.59 1.35
CA GLY A 15 24.23 9.33 2.41
C GLY A 15 24.90 10.59 2.97
N GLU A 16 24.24 11.74 2.84
CA GLU A 16 24.72 13.03 3.35
C GLU A 16 24.34 13.24 4.82
N ALA A 17 25.09 14.09 5.52
CA ALA A 17 24.78 14.43 6.91
C ALA A 17 23.43 15.17 7.00
N VAL A 18 22.56 14.74 7.91
CA VAL A 18 21.25 15.36 8.13
C VAL A 18 21.45 16.80 8.61
N GLN A 19 20.90 17.75 7.85
CA GLN A 19 20.89 19.17 8.21
C GLN A 19 19.52 19.63 8.70
N GLU A 20 19.51 20.70 9.50
CA GLU A 20 18.27 21.31 9.98
C GLU A 20 17.43 21.90 8.84
N CYS A 21 16.13 21.57 8.84
CA CYS A 21 15.21 22.00 7.79
C CYS A 21 14.73 23.45 7.96
N ASN A 22 14.70 23.96 9.19
CA ASN A 22 14.22 25.31 9.53
C ASN A 22 12.82 25.65 8.98
N GLY A 23 11.90 24.66 8.97
CA GLY A 23 10.52 24.89 8.49
C GLY A 23 10.39 25.10 6.97
N MET A 24 11.42 24.83 6.18
CA MET A 24 11.41 25.03 4.73
C MET A 24 10.72 23.90 3.94
N CYS A 25 9.97 23.00 4.58
CA CYS A 25 9.20 21.96 3.89
C CYS A 25 7.81 21.77 4.49
N ASP A 26 6.89 21.32 3.64
CA ASP A 26 5.51 20.99 3.96
C ASP A 26 5.38 20.06 5.19
N ASN A 27 6.22 19.02 5.27
CA ASN A 27 6.19 18.07 6.37
C ASN A 27 6.62 18.68 7.72
N CYS A 28 7.54 19.66 7.70
CA CYS A 28 8.00 20.34 8.92
C CYS A 28 7.03 21.44 9.37
N VAL A 29 6.30 22.07 8.44
CA VAL A 29 5.32 23.12 8.75
C VAL A 29 3.96 22.51 9.12
N SER A 30 3.63 21.35 8.58
CA SER A 30 2.38 20.65 8.86
C SER A 30 2.24 20.28 10.33
N SER A 31 1.09 20.59 10.94
CA SER A 31 0.68 20.17 12.28
C SER A 31 -0.25 18.95 12.28
N ILE A 32 -0.50 18.33 11.13
CA ILE A 32 -1.37 17.14 11.00
C ILE A 32 -0.91 16.00 11.90
N GLU A 33 -1.75 15.52 12.80
CA GLU A 33 -1.48 14.30 13.56
C GLU A 33 -1.68 13.07 12.67
N LEU A 34 -0.69 12.19 12.63
CA LEU A 34 -0.78 10.95 11.86
C LEU A 34 -1.48 9.90 12.71
N LYS A 35 -2.53 9.33 12.14
CA LYS A 35 -3.22 8.18 12.73
C LYS A 35 -2.62 6.91 12.14
N ASP A 36 -2.11 6.06 13.01
CA ASP A 36 -1.77 4.69 12.61
C ASP A 36 -3.06 3.90 12.50
N ILE A 37 -3.38 3.49 11.28
CA ILE A 37 -4.53 2.63 11.01
C ILE A 37 -3.98 1.23 10.81
N ASP A 38 -4.44 0.28 11.63
CA ASP A 38 -4.12 -1.12 11.41
C ASP A 38 -4.81 -1.61 10.13
N ALA A 39 -4.01 -1.79 9.08
CA ALA A 39 -4.48 -2.27 7.79
C ALA A 39 -4.37 -3.79 7.62
N THR A 40 -4.14 -4.56 8.69
CA THR A 40 -3.99 -6.01 8.64
C THR A 40 -5.24 -6.69 8.06
N TYR A 41 -6.43 -6.27 8.48
CA TYR A 41 -7.68 -6.84 7.96
C TYR A 41 -7.90 -6.52 6.47
N HIS A 42 -7.66 -5.26 6.08
CA HIS A 42 -7.75 -4.85 4.68
C HIS A 42 -6.77 -5.60 3.79
N THR A 43 -5.54 -5.80 4.27
CA THR A 43 -4.49 -6.55 3.58
C THR A 43 -4.90 -8.01 3.35
N LYS A 44 -5.46 -8.68 4.37
CA LYS A 44 -5.95 -10.06 4.24
C LYS A 44 -7.03 -10.20 3.17
N ILE A 45 -7.94 -9.23 3.08
CA ILE A 45 -8.98 -9.22 2.04
C ILE A 45 -8.36 -9.01 0.65
N ILE A 46 -7.44 -8.06 0.49
CA ILE A 46 -6.77 -7.79 -0.79
C ILE A 46 -5.99 -9.02 -1.27
N VAL A 47 -5.23 -9.66 -0.38
CA VAL A 47 -4.48 -10.88 -0.69
C VAL A 47 -5.41 -12.03 -1.08
N SER A 48 -6.50 -12.23 -0.32
CA SER A 48 -7.50 -13.27 -0.64
C SER A 48 -8.16 -13.02 -2.00
N LEU A 49 -8.49 -11.77 -2.31
CA LEU A 49 -9.06 -11.38 -3.60
C LEU A 49 -8.08 -11.65 -4.76
N LEU A 50 -6.81 -11.29 -4.60
CA LEU A 50 -5.79 -11.56 -5.61
C LEU A 50 -5.53 -13.07 -5.77
N GLN A 51 -5.59 -13.84 -4.68
CA GLN A 51 -5.46 -15.29 -4.73
C GLN A 51 -6.62 -15.93 -5.51
N GLU A 52 -7.87 -15.51 -5.25
CA GLU A 52 -9.05 -15.93 -6.02
C GLU A 52 -8.91 -15.57 -7.51
N MET A 53 -8.40 -14.37 -7.82
CA MET A 53 -8.20 -13.95 -9.21
C MET A 53 -7.12 -14.76 -9.92
N GLN A 54 -6.01 -15.05 -9.26
CA GLN A 54 -4.96 -15.92 -9.81
C GLN A 54 -5.44 -17.35 -10.04
N GLN A 55 -6.27 -17.91 -9.14
CA GLN A 55 -6.87 -19.23 -9.35
C GLN A 55 -7.81 -19.29 -10.56
N ASN A 56 -8.43 -18.16 -10.92
CA ASN A 56 -9.29 -18.04 -12.08
C ASN A 56 -8.55 -17.54 -13.34
N ASP A 57 -7.21 -17.51 -13.33
CA ASP A 57 -6.35 -17.00 -14.41
C ASP A 57 -6.71 -15.54 -14.83
N GLN A 58 -7.20 -14.75 -13.87
CA GLN A 58 -7.57 -13.36 -14.06
C GLN A 58 -6.46 -12.42 -13.54
N ARG A 59 -6.13 -11.41 -14.34
CA ARG A 59 -5.22 -10.32 -13.97
C ARG A 59 -6.02 -9.07 -13.60
N ALA A 60 -5.56 -8.33 -12.59
CA ALA A 60 -6.18 -7.07 -12.16
C ALA A 60 -5.20 -5.91 -12.34
N THR A 61 -5.65 -4.81 -12.93
CA THR A 61 -4.95 -3.53 -12.76
C THR A 61 -5.20 -2.97 -11.36
N LEU A 62 -4.40 -2.00 -10.92
CA LEU A 62 -4.61 -1.32 -9.64
C LEU A 62 -6.06 -0.80 -9.49
N LEU A 63 -6.60 -0.18 -10.55
CA LEU A 63 -7.96 0.33 -10.55
C LEU A 63 -9.00 -0.78 -10.39
N GLN A 64 -8.85 -1.87 -11.14
CA GLN A 64 -9.75 -3.03 -11.04
C GLN A 64 -9.69 -3.69 -9.65
N LEU A 65 -8.50 -3.71 -9.04
CA LEU A 65 -8.31 -4.24 -7.69
C LEU A 65 -9.05 -3.39 -6.64
N VAL A 66 -8.93 -2.06 -6.73
CA VAL A 66 -9.65 -1.12 -5.85
C VAL A 66 -11.17 -1.28 -5.99
N ASP A 67 -11.68 -1.38 -7.23
CA ASP A 67 -13.11 -1.54 -7.48
C ASP A 67 -13.66 -2.87 -6.96
N LYS A 68 -12.93 -3.97 -7.18
CA LYS A 68 -13.29 -5.30 -6.67
C LYS A 68 -13.21 -5.37 -5.15
N PHE A 69 -12.19 -4.75 -4.55
CA PHE A 69 -12.06 -4.65 -3.09
C PHE A 69 -13.26 -3.90 -2.51
N LYS A 70 -13.63 -2.74 -3.08
CA LYS A 70 -14.80 -1.97 -2.64
C LYS A 70 -16.10 -2.78 -2.76
N THR A 71 -16.24 -3.56 -3.82
CA THR A 71 -17.41 -4.44 -4.02
C THR A 71 -17.45 -5.57 -2.98
N LYS A 72 -16.35 -6.29 -2.76
CA LYS A 72 -16.25 -7.34 -1.71
C LYS A 72 -16.48 -6.76 -0.32
N TRP A 73 -15.91 -5.60 -0.02
CA TRP A 73 -16.09 -4.90 1.26
C TRP A 73 -17.56 -4.58 1.54
N LYS A 74 -18.28 -4.04 0.55
CA LYS A 74 -19.73 -3.79 0.66
C LYS A 74 -20.54 -5.06 0.85
N HIS A 75 -20.11 -6.18 0.26
CA HIS A 75 -20.84 -7.44 0.31
C HIS A 75 -20.56 -8.24 1.59
N SER A 76 -19.40 -8.04 2.24
CA SER A 76 -19.02 -8.72 3.48
C SER A 76 -19.81 -8.28 4.73
N GLY A 77 -20.84 -7.43 4.59
CA GLY A 77 -21.81 -7.17 5.66
C GLY A 77 -21.23 -6.45 6.89
N CYS A 78 -20.06 -5.83 6.79
CA CYS A 78 -19.52 -4.95 7.84
C CYS A 78 -20.17 -3.57 7.74
N SER A 79 -21.49 -3.53 7.88
CA SER A 79 -22.35 -2.35 7.84
C SER A 79 -22.38 -1.58 9.18
N ASN A 80 -21.30 -1.63 9.93
CA ASN A 80 -21.18 -1.00 11.24
C ASN A 80 -19.97 -0.07 11.21
N GLU A 81 -20.22 1.19 10.84
CA GLU A 81 -19.47 2.42 11.17
C GLU A 81 -17.92 2.50 11.02
N ALA A 82 -17.22 1.42 10.68
CA ALA A 82 -15.76 1.39 10.63
C ALA A 82 -15.25 1.80 9.24
N VAL A 83 -15.23 3.13 9.04
CA VAL A 83 -14.47 3.84 8.02
C VAL A 83 -14.79 3.39 6.59
N ASP A 84 -15.72 4.10 5.93
CA ASP A 84 -15.80 4.11 4.46
C ASP A 84 -14.50 4.77 3.96
N LEU A 85 -13.42 3.97 3.90
CA LEU A 85 -12.11 4.42 3.44
C LEU A 85 -12.29 5.02 2.06
N LYS A 86 -11.77 6.24 1.89
CA LYS A 86 -11.85 6.89 0.59
C LYS A 86 -11.07 6.09 -0.44
N LYS A 87 -11.39 6.27 -1.72
CA LYS A 87 -10.70 5.57 -2.81
C LYS A 87 -9.19 5.80 -2.73
N GLU A 88 -8.81 7.03 -2.37
CA GLU A 88 -7.41 7.45 -2.22
C GLU A 88 -6.70 6.70 -1.09
N GLU A 89 -7.37 6.41 0.02
CA GLU A 89 -6.78 5.66 1.16
C GLU A 89 -6.56 4.19 0.79
N ILE A 90 -7.48 3.60 0.01
CA ILE A 90 -7.33 2.23 -0.50
C ILE A 90 -6.18 2.16 -1.51
N GLU A 91 -6.06 3.15 -2.40
CA GLU A 91 -4.94 3.25 -3.34
C GLU A 91 -3.61 3.36 -2.60
N GLN A 92 -3.53 4.23 -1.58
CA GLN A 92 -2.35 4.37 -0.72
C GLN A 92 -1.99 3.06 -0.02
N LEU A 93 -2.99 2.34 0.50
CA LEU A 93 -2.77 1.03 1.13
C LEU A 93 -2.17 0.03 0.13
N ILE A 94 -2.71 -0.06 -1.08
CA ILE A 94 -2.18 -1.01 -2.08
C ILE A 94 -0.75 -0.63 -2.48
N VAL A 95 -0.46 0.66 -2.64
CA VAL A 95 0.92 1.13 -2.93
C VAL A 95 1.87 0.75 -1.80
N GLN A 96 1.45 0.93 -0.54
CA GLN A 96 2.25 0.54 0.61
C GLN A 96 2.55 -0.98 0.58
N LEU A 97 1.55 -1.81 0.27
CA LEU A 97 1.73 -3.26 0.16
C LEU A 97 2.66 -3.67 -1.01
N ILE A 98 2.73 -2.88 -2.07
CA ILE A 98 3.70 -3.08 -3.17
C ILE A 98 5.12 -2.73 -2.71
N LEU A 99 5.28 -1.63 -1.96
CA LEU A 99 6.57 -1.23 -1.38
C LEU A 99 7.08 -2.28 -0.38
N ASP A 100 6.19 -2.81 0.46
CA ASP A 100 6.47 -3.85 1.46
C ASP A 100 6.67 -5.25 0.83
N ARG A 101 6.67 -5.35 -0.51
CA ARG A 101 6.85 -6.61 -1.29
C ARG A 101 5.83 -7.71 -0.99
N VAL A 102 4.74 -7.38 -0.32
CA VAL A 102 3.57 -8.26 -0.14
C VAL A 102 2.87 -8.46 -1.48
N LEU A 103 2.78 -7.38 -2.27
CA LEU A 103 2.29 -7.36 -3.64
C LEU A 103 3.44 -7.06 -4.61
N LYS A 104 3.25 -7.44 -5.88
CA LYS A 104 4.21 -7.19 -6.95
C LYS A 104 3.46 -6.70 -8.19
N GLU A 105 4.12 -5.85 -8.96
CA GLU A 105 3.64 -5.45 -10.29
C GLU A 105 4.21 -6.39 -11.36
N GLU A 106 3.35 -6.89 -12.24
CA GLU A 106 3.69 -7.65 -13.43
C GLU A 106 3.41 -6.79 -14.67
N PHE A 107 4.44 -6.57 -15.47
CA PHE A 107 4.34 -5.77 -16.69
C PHE A 107 4.11 -6.66 -17.89
N GLN A 108 3.08 -6.33 -18.68
CA GLN A 108 2.80 -6.97 -19.94
C GLN A 108 3.06 -5.98 -21.08
N HIS A 109 4.03 -6.31 -21.91
CA HIS A 109 4.35 -5.53 -23.10
C HIS A 109 3.45 -5.95 -24.26
N THR A 110 2.72 -5.00 -24.81
CA THR A 110 2.00 -5.15 -26.08
C THR A 110 2.67 -4.30 -27.15
N ALA A 111 2.25 -4.43 -28.41
CA ALA A 111 2.85 -3.72 -29.54
C ALA A 111 2.84 -2.18 -29.40
N TYR A 112 1.94 -1.62 -28.57
CA TYR A 112 1.74 -0.17 -28.45
C TYR A 112 1.84 0.35 -27.02
N THR A 113 1.69 -0.51 -25.99
CA THR A 113 1.69 -0.08 -24.58
C THR A 113 2.30 -1.13 -23.66
N THR A 114 2.85 -0.68 -22.53
CA THR A 114 3.20 -1.55 -21.40
C THR A 114 2.14 -1.41 -20.33
N ASN A 115 1.40 -2.50 -20.05
CA ASN A 115 0.36 -2.52 -19.05
C ASN A 115 0.91 -3.09 -17.73
N ALA A 116 0.53 -2.52 -16.60
CA ALA A 116 0.91 -2.99 -15.27
C ALA A 116 -0.28 -3.67 -14.57
N TYR A 117 -0.06 -4.90 -14.11
CA TYR A 117 -1.01 -5.69 -13.35
C TYR A 117 -0.47 -5.95 -11.94
N VAL A 118 -1.34 -6.08 -10.96
CA VAL A 118 -0.97 -6.40 -9.58
C VAL A 118 -1.10 -7.90 -9.35
N VAL A 119 -0.05 -8.52 -8.83
CA VAL A 119 0.02 -9.95 -8.50
C VAL A 119 0.53 -10.14 -7.07
N LEU A 120 0.35 -11.34 -6.52
CA LEU A 120 0.88 -11.69 -5.19
C LEU A 120 2.42 -11.66 -5.22
N GLY A 121 3.01 -10.92 -4.29
CA GLY A 121 4.46 -10.81 -4.11
C GLY A 121 5.01 -11.85 -3.14
N PRO A 122 6.33 -12.09 -3.07
CA PRO A 122 6.91 -13.19 -2.30
C PRO A 122 6.58 -13.19 -0.80
N LEU A 123 6.28 -12.01 -0.22
CA LEU A 123 5.95 -11.85 1.19
C LEU A 123 4.43 -11.89 1.48
N TRP A 124 3.62 -12.42 0.54
CA TRP A 124 2.18 -12.56 0.75
C TRP A 124 1.81 -13.53 1.90
N LYS A 125 2.64 -14.55 2.15
CA LYS A 125 2.36 -15.57 3.19
C LYS A 125 2.55 -15.04 4.63
N PRO A 126 3.67 -14.36 4.98
CA PRO A 126 3.82 -13.73 6.29
C PRO A 126 2.73 -12.69 6.59
N ALA A 127 2.36 -11.88 5.59
CA ALA A 127 1.31 -10.87 5.72
C ALA A 127 -0.08 -11.47 6.06
N LEU A 128 -0.35 -12.69 5.59
CA LEU A 128 -1.56 -13.43 5.93
C LEU A 128 -1.54 -13.97 7.37
N GLN A 129 -0.35 -14.36 7.85
CA GLN A 129 -0.13 -14.97 9.15
C GLN A 129 -0.05 -13.94 10.30
N GLY A 130 0.07 -12.65 9.99
CA GLY A 130 0.11 -11.58 11.00
C GLY A 130 1.47 -11.42 11.68
N GLU A 131 2.50 -12.12 11.20
CA GLU A 131 3.87 -11.89 11.59
C GLU A 131 4.39 -10.71 10.76
N GLN A 132 4.13 -9.49 11.22
CA GLN A 132 4.98 -8.36 10.83
C GLN A 132 6.38 -8.71 11.35
N THR A 133 7.28 -9.09 10.43
CA THR A 133 8.72 -9.05 10.69
C THR A 133 9.02 -7.65 11.19
N GLY A 134 9.32 -7.57 12.49
CA GLY A 134 9.90 -6.39 13.09
C GLY A 134 11.09 -5.95 12.24
N GLU A 135 11.18 -4.63 12.09
CA GLU A 135 12.34 -3.92 11.57
C GLU A 135 13.63 -4.60 12.06
N ALA A 136 14.32 -5.29 11.16
CA ALA A 136 15.68 -5.74 11.38
C ALA A 136 16.62 -4.77 10.66
N ASN A 137 17.09 -3.81 11.44
CA ASN A 137 18.23 -2.88 11.24
C ASN A 137 18.10 -1.78 10.20
#